data_AF-A0A521TKW2-F1
#
_entry.id   AF-A0A521TKW2-F1
#
_cell.length_a   1.000
_cell.length_b   1.000
_cell.length_c   1.000
_cell.angle_alpha   90.00
_cell.angle_beta   90.00
_cell.angle_gamma   90.00
#
_symmetry.space_group_name_H-M   'P 1'
#
loop_
_entity.id
_entity.type
_entity.pdbx_description
1 polymer ?
#
loop_
_entity_poly.entity_id
_entity_poly.type
_entity_poly.pdbx_seq_one_letter_code
_entity_poly.pdbx_strand_id
1 'polypeptide(L)' 'MNTSVNTSRRIKSMNCHGKSEPHIWRFSKHTKMRRCVKCKSKIPITKEEFALKWGLKKT' A
#
# COMPACT_ATOMS: atom_id res chain seq x y z
N MET A 1 24.61 -26.88 -3.01
CA MET A 1 23.98 -26.10 -4.10
C MET A 1 23.18 -24.98 -3.46
N ASN A 2 23.57 -23.73 -3.72
CA ASN A 2 22.95 -22.53 -3.17
C ASN A 2 21.61 -22.28 -3.85
N THR A 3 20.49 -22.44 -3.14
CA THR A 3 19.21 -21.85 -3.51
C THR A 3 18.88 -20.73 -2.53
N SER A 4 19.67 -19.66 -2.61
CA SER A 4 19.29 -18.36 -2.05
C SER A 4 18.16 -17.81 -2.93
N VAL A 5 16.94 -18.27 -2.69
CA VAL A 5 15.76 -17.68 -3.30
C VAL A 5 15.58 -16.33 -2.62
N ASN A 6 16.15 -15.30 -3.24
CA ASN A 6 15.96 -13.91 -2.88
C ASN A 6 14.51 -13.50 -3.16
N THR A 7 13.56 -14.05 -2.41
CA THR A 7 12.19 -13.54 -2.29
C THR A 7 12.18 -12.31 -1.39
N SER A 8 13.05 -11.34 -1.69
CA SER A 8 12.85 -9.95 -1.25
C SER A 8 11.75 -9.27 -2.08
N ARG A 9 10.69 -10.01 -2.43
CA ARG A 9 9.36 -9.40 -2.48
C ARG A 9 9.07 -9.07 -1.03
N ARG A 10 9.51 -7.88 -0.58
CA ARG A 10 9.02 -7.26 0.65
C ARG A 10 7.51 -7.26 0.54
N ILE A 11 6.86 -8.32 1.05
CA ILE A 11 5.46 -8.30 1.40
C ILE A 11 5.41 -7.14 2.38
N LYS A 12 4.96 -5.99 1.89
CA LYS A 12 4.86 -4.79 2.70
C LYS A 12 3.94 -5.20 3.82
N SER A 13 4.53 -5.40 5.01
CA SER A 13 3.80 -5.84 6.19
C SER A 13 2.49 -5.08 6.23
N MET A 14 1.38 -5.80 6.44
CA MET A 14 0.06 -5.20 6.61
C MET A 14 0.05 -4.17 7.75
N ASN A 15 1.11 -4.16 8.57
CA ASN A 15 1.26 -3.31 9.71
C ASN A 15 2.52 -2.43 9.61
N CYS A 16 2.48 -1.31 10.31
CA CYS A 16 3.52 -0.31 10.33
C CYS A 16 4.79 -0.85 11.02
N HIS A 17 5.96 -0.69 10.38
CA HIS A 17 7.25 -1.18 10.88
C HIS A 17 7.30 -2.68 11.26
N GLY A 18 6.37 -3.51 10.76
CA GLY A 18 6.27 -4.91 11.17
C GLY A 18 5.78 -5.12 12.61
N LYS A 19 5.30 -4.07 13.28
CA LYS A 19 4.67 -4.11 14.62
C LYS A 19 3.16 -4.29 14.48
N SER A 20 2.43 -4.62 15.53
CA SER A 20 0.94 -4.69 15.52
C SER A 20 0.23 -3.34 15.35
N GLU A 21 0.92 -2.30 14.87
CA GLU A 21 0.33 -0.98 14.63
C GLU A 21 -0.26 -0.87 13.22
N PRO A 22 -1.49 -0.38 13.05
CA PRO A 22 -2.06 -0.17 11.72
C PRO A 22 -1.33 0.94 10.95
N HIS A 23 -1.26 0.81 9.63
CA HIS A 23 -0.77 1.89 8.77
C HIS A 23 -1.80 3.01 8.69
N ILE A 24 -1.31 4.25 8.76
CA ILE A 24 -2.12 5.45 8.50
C ILE A 24 -1.81 5.91 7.07
N TRP A 25 -2.75 5.71 6.15
CA TRP A 25 -2.54 5.92 4.72
C TRP A 25 -2.92 7.33 4.24
N ARG A 26 -2.01 8.00 3.53
CA ARG A 26 -2.31 9.13 2.64
C ARG A 26 -2.43 8.65 1.21
N PHE A 27 -3.52 9.02 0.54
CA PHE A 27 -3.83 8.57 -0.80
C PHE A 27 -3.54 9.68 -1.81
N SER A 28 -2.85 9.34 -2.89
CA SER A 28 -2.56 10.25 -4.00
C SER A 28 -3.37 9.87 -5.22
N LYS A 29 -4.22 10.79 -5.70
CA LYS A 29 -5.04 10.59 -6.89
C LYS A 29 -4.19 10.55 -8.16
N HIS A 30 -3.24 11.46 -8.29
CA HIS A 30 -2.39 11.59 -9.49
C HIS A 30 -1.50 10.36 -9.69
N THR A 31 -0.86 9.90 -8.62
CA THR A 31 0.07 8.77 -8.72
C THR A 31 -0.59 7.42 -8.44
N LYS A 32 -1.88 7.40 -8.10
CA LYS A 32 -2.65 6.19 -7.73
C LYS A 32 -1.92 5.31 -6.70
N MET A 33 -1.31 5.95 -5.71
CA MET A 33 -0.56 5.29 -4.63
C MET A 33 -1.06 5.74 -3.27
N ARG A 34 -1.05 4.83 -2.30
CA ARG A 34 -1.19 5.13 -0.88
C ARG A 34 0.18 5.06 -0.20
N ARG A 35 0.49 6.05 0.64
CA ARG A 35 1.72 6.14 1.41
C ARG A 35 1.41 6.21 2.89
N CYS A 36 2.04 5.36 3.70
CA CYS A 36 1.89 5.41 5.15
C CYS A 36 2.56 6.69 5.67
N VAL A 37 1.89 7.46 6.53
CA VAL A 37 2.47 8.69 7.09
C VAL A 37 3.54 8.41 8.13
N LYS A 38 3.47 7.26 8.81
CA LYS A 38 4.43 6.80 9.82
C LYS A 38 5.67 6.21 9.15
N CYS A 39 5.57 4.99 8.60
CA CYS A 39 6.72 4.27 8.04
C CYS A 39 7.09 4.61 6.59
N LYS A 40 6.35 5.52 5.93
CA LYS A 40 6.56 5.94 4.54
C LYS A 40 6.48 4.83 3.49
N SER A 41 6.04 3.62 3.85
CA SER A 41 5.69 2.55 2.91
C SER A 41 4.75 3.06 1.84
N LYS A 42 5.00 2.71 0.58
CA LYS A 42 4.16 3.09 -0.57
C LYS A 42 3.50 1.83 -1.12
N ILE A 43 2.19 1.82 -1.33
CA ILE A 43 1.46 0.71 -1.93
C ILE A 43 0.64 1.28 -3.08
N PRO A 44 0.66 0.68 -4.28
CA PRO A 44 -0.24 1.07 -5.35
C PRO A 44 -1.70 0.82 -4.92
N ILE A 45 -2.59 1.76 -5.25
CA ILE A 45 -4.02 1.63 -4.99
C ILE A 45 -4.60 0.77 -6.12
N THR A 46 -5.48 -0.18 -5.80
CA THR A 46 -6.12 -0.98 -6.84
C THR A 46 -7.14 -0.14 -7.62
N LYS A 47 -7.58 -0.62 -8.80
CA LYS A 47 -8.56 0.13 -9.61
C LYS A 47 -9.90 0.27 -8.86
N GLU A 48 -10.28 -0.76 -8.12
CA GLU A 48 -11.49 -0.84 -7.31
C GLU A 48 -11.43 0.12 -6.12
N GLU A 49 -10.32 0.09 -5.35
CA GLU A 49 -10.10 1.04 -4.24
C GLU A 49 -10.10 2.50 -4.73
N PHE A 50 -9.53 2.76 -5.92
CA PHE A 50 -9.52 4.08 -6.52
C PHE A 50 -10.95 4.52 -6.93
N ALA A 51 -11.72 3.62 -7.54
CA ALA A 51 -13.10 3.88 -7.93
C ALA A 51 -14.02 4.11 -6.72
N LEU A 52 -13.86 3.36 -5.63
CA LEU A 52 -14.61 3.62 -4.39
C LEU A 52 -14.28 4.99 -3.79
N LYS A 53 -12.99 5.39 -3.81
CA LYS A 53 -12.55 6.63 -3.18
C LYS A 53 -12.85 7.90 -4.01
N TRP A 54 -12.81 7.78 -5.33
CA TRP A 54 -12.94 8.94 -6.25
C TRP A 54 -13.86 8.73 -7.45
N GLY A 55 -14.26 7.49 -7.72
CA GLY A 55 -15.10 7.10 -8.86
C GLY A 55 -16.60 7.04 -8.55
N LEU A 56 -17.03 7.22 -7.29
CA LEU A 56 -18.43 7.48 -6.96
C LEU A 56 -18.82 8.90 -7.36
N LYS A 57 -18.89 9.15 -8.67
CA LYS A 57 -19.69 10.24 -9.22
C LYS A 57 -21.08 9.68 -9.48
N LYS A 58 -22.00 10.07 -8.59
CA LYS A 58 -23.46 10.16 -8.72
C LYS A 58 -24.17 8.93 -9.30
N THR A 59 -24.82 8.17 -8.42
CA THR A 59 -26.23 7.81 -8.67
C THR A 59 -27.11 8.81 -7.92
#